data_AF-A0A9P8IYJ6-F1
#
_entry.id   AF-A0A9P8IYJ6-F1
#
_cell.length_a   1.000
_cell.length_b   1.000
_cell.length_c   1.000
_cell.angle_alpha   90.00
_cell.angle_beta   90.00
_cell.angle_gamma   90.00
#
_symmetry.space_group_name_H-M   'P 1'
#
loop_
_entity.id
_entity.type
_entity.pdbx_description
1 polymer ?
#
loop_
_entity_poly.entity_id
_entity_poly.type
_entity_poly.pdbx_seq_one_letter_code
_entity_poly.pdbx_strand_id
1 'polypeptide(L)'
;MSISQSNPASASTKHAAGSSRSNLKAMSVEAKTPPNNCFRGIVTVEVGPQKQAFSIHKDVLCFYSDYFRGASEGSFKEAVDGKIWLEKEDPAIFDIFNAFLYNRKLQDAKGLVGPSLSFRTLVDLWIFGDKFVVPLLQNITIDSLQQKSDQEIFIPCKTQIRKIYDNTLHGSTAQDHDRYDGF
;
A
#
# COMPACT_ATOMS: atom_id res chain seq x y z
N MET A 1 25.91 -38.32 -55.60
CA MET A 1 24.56 -37.92 -55.15
C MET A 1 24.23 -38.83 -53.98
N SER A 2 24.09 -38.45 -52.72
CA SER A 2 23.97 -37.14 -52.06
C SER A 2 24.51 -37.28 -50.63
N ILE A 3 25.05 -36.19 -50.11
CA ILE A 3 25.37 -36.00 -48.69
C ILE A 3 24.07 -35.70 -47.94
N SER A 4 23.87 -36.26 -46.75
CA SER A 4 22.92 -35.72 -45.77
C SER A 4 23.48 -35.94 -44.36
N GLN A 5 23.92 -34.84 -43.76
CA GLN A 5 24.36 -34.71 -42.38
C GLN A 5 23.17 -34.42 -41.45
N SER A 6 23.42 -34.70 -40.16
CA SER A 6 22.95 -34.01 -38.95
C SER A 6 21.47 -33.97 -38.59
N ASN A 7 21.13 -34.54 -37.41
CA ASN A 7 20.68 -33.72 -36.27
C ASN A 7 20.62 -34.51 -34.94
N PRO A 8 21.22 -34.02 -33.84
CA PRO A 8 20.84 -34.40 -32.49
C PRO A 8 19.74 -33.45 -31.94
N ALA A 9 18.90 -33.98 -31.06
CA ALA A 9 17.75 -33.31 -30.47
C ALA A 9 18.13 -32.06 -29.65
N SER A 10 17.51 -30.93 -29.99
CA SER A 10 17.53 -29.69 -29.21
C SER A 10 16.38 -29.70 -28.19
N ALA A 11 16.72 -29.79 -26.90
CA ALA A 11 15.80 -29.52 -25.81
C ALA A 11 15.61 -28.00 -25.67
N SER A 12 14.41 -27.53 -26.00
CA SER A 12 14.01 -26.12 -25.84
C SER A 12 13.65 -25.80 -24.40
N THR A 13 14.50 -25.02 -23.75
CA THR A 13 14.18 -24.23 -22.54
C THR A 13 13.21 -23.11 -22.94
N LYS A 14 11.96 -23.15 -22.47
CA LYS A 14 11.03 -22.01 -22.60
C LYS A 14 11.11 -21.13 -21.36
N HIS A 15 11.68 -19.95 -21.57
CA HIS A 15 11.78 -18.86 -20.61
C HIS A 15 10.39 -18.30 -20.23
N ALA A 16 10.28 -17.93 -18.96
CA ALA A 16 9.16 -17.23 -18.35
C ALA A 16 8.88 -15.89 -19.06
N ALA A 17 7.61 -15.68 -19.43
CA ALA A 17 7.13 -14.39 -19.88
C ALA A 17 6.97 -13.46 -18.67
N GLY A 18 7.87 -12.48 -18.56
CA GLY A 18 7.71 -11.34 -17.67
C GLY A 18 6.47 -10.54 -18.09
N SER A 19 5.48 -10.47 -17.20
CA SER A 19 4.33 -9.59 -17.37
C SER A 19 4.79 -8.14 -17.24
N SER A 20 4.89 -7.48 -18.40
CA SER A 20 5.23 -6.06 -18.52
C SER A 20 4.20 -5.20 -17.79
N ARG A 21 4.58 -4.66 -16.62
CA ARG A 21 3.83 -3.62 -15.89
C ARG A 21 3.81 -2.35 -16.75
N SER A 22 2.82 -2.22 -17.62
CA SER A 22 2.61 -0.99 -18.42
C SER A 22 1.44 -0.18 -17.87
N ASN A 23 1.78 0.97 -17.29
CA ASN A 23 0.98 2.21 -17.20
C ASN A 23 -0.51 2.10 -16.82
N LEU A 24 -0.83 1.59 -15.63
CA LEU A 24 -2.06 1.99 -14.93
C LEU A 24 -1.75 3.21 -14.07
N LYS A 25 -2.17 4.40 -14.52
CA LYS A 25 -2.12 5.62 -13.72
C LYS A 25 -3.37 5.60 -12.82
N ALA A 26 -3.20 5.11 -11.60
CA ALA A 26 -4.31 4.93 -10.65
C ALA A 26 -5.09 6.25 -10.44
N MET A 27 -6.41 6.20 -10.63
CA MET A 27 -7.29 7.37 -10.45
C MET A 27 -7.38 7.84 -8.99
N SER A 28 -7.00 6.98 -8.05
CA SER A 28 -6.96 7.29 -6.62
C SER A 28 -5.78 8.20 -6.25
N VAL A 29 -4.79 8.41 -7.11
CA VAL A 29 -3.68 9.34 -6.81
C VAL A 29 -4.17 10.79 -6.73
N GLU A 30 -5.16 11.14 -7.55
CA GLU A 30 -5.85 12.42 -7.44
C GLU A 30 -6.92 12.27 -6.35
N ALA A 31 -6.94 13.15 -5.34
CA ALA A 31 -7.85 13.12 -4.19
C ALA A 31 -9.33 13.41 -4.56
N LYS A 32 -9.82 12.80 -5.65
CA LYS A 32 -11.16 12.90 -6.17
C LYS A 32 -12.09 11.96 -5.40
N THR A 33 -13.30 12.42 -5.15
CA THR A 33 -14.38 11.57 -4.66
C THR A 33 -15.02 10.79 -5.81
N PRO A 34 -15.60 9.61 -5.58
CA PRO A 34 -16.27 8.85 -6.63
C PRO A 34 -17.48 9.64 -7.13
N PRO A 35 -17.71 9.72 -8.44
CA PRO A 35 -18.91 10.34 -9.01
C PRO A 35 -20.18 9.55 -8.65
N ASN A 36 -21.35 10.21 -8.70
CA ASN A 36 -22.63 9.63 -8.28
C ASN A 36 -23.03 8.35 -9.05
N ASN A 37 -22.51 8.15 -10.26
CA ASN A 37 -22.75 6.93 -11.03
C ASN A 37 -22.02 5.70 -10.47
N CYS A 38 -21.01 5.87 -9.61
CA CYS A 38 -20.27 4.76 -9.00
C CYS A 38 -21.07 4.02 -7.91
N PHE A 39 -22.22 4.54 -7.48
CA PHE A 39 -23.07 3.90 -6.46
C PHE A 39 -24.11 2.96 -7.09
N ARG A 40 -23.76 2.30 -8.19
CA ARG A 40 -24.60 1.33 -8.89
C ARG A 40 -23.94 -0.03 -8.87
N GLY A 41 -24.75 -1.08 -8.72
CA GLY A 41 -24.27 -2.46 -8.67
C GLY A 41 -23.50 -2.76 -7.38
N ILE A 42 -23.79 -3.91 -6.77
CA ILE A 42 -23.17 -4.34 -5.52
C ILE A 42 -22.40 -5.62 -5.80
N VAL A 43 -21.18 -5.69 -5.25
CA VAL A 43 -20.40 -6.92 -5.16
C VAL A 43 -20.26 -7.32 -3.70
N THR A 44 -20.16 -8.63 -3.47
CA THR A 44 -19.90 -9.18 -2.14
C THR A 44 -18.42 -9.54 -2.04
N VAL A 45 -17.71 -8.93 -1.11
CA VAL A 45 -16.34 -9.32 -0.78
C VAL A 45 -16.38 -10.21 0.47
N GLU A 46 -15.98 -11.47 0.35
CA GLU A 46 -15.83 -12.41 1.46
C GLU A 46 -14.39 -12.36 1.97
N VAL A 47 -14.18 -12.03 3.24
CA VAL A 47 -12.86 -11.77 3.80
C VAL A 47 -12.52 -12.77 4.90
N GLY A 48 -11.28 -13.26 4.88
CA GLY A 48 -10.73 -14.16 5.88
C GLY A 48 -11.26 -15.60 5.76
N PRO A 49 -10.80 -16.50 6.65
CA PRO A 49 -11.17 -17.91 6.64
C PRO A 49 -12.64 -18.15 6.98
N GLN A 50 -13.25 -17.23 7.75
CA GLN A 50 -14.67 -17.28 8.10
C GLN A 50 -15.58 -16.67 7.03
N LYS A 51 -15.02 -16.14 5.92
CA LYS A 51 -15.76 -15.54 4.81
C LYS A 51 -16.73 -14.44 5.26
N GLN A 52 -16.24 -13.52 6.09
CA GLN A 52 -17.04 -12.38 6.51
C GLN A 52 -17.41 -11.55 5.27
N ALA A 53 -18.71 -11.38 5.03
CA ALA A 53 -19.21 -10.78 3.79
C ALA A 53 -19.40 -9.26 3.93
N PHE A 54 -18.88 -8.51 2.95
CA PHE A 54 -19.02 -7.07 2.83
C PHE A 54 -19.70 -6.74 1.50
N SER A 55 -20.83 -6.03 1.56
CA SER A 55 -21.55 -5.55 0.37
C SER A 55 -21.05 -4.16 -0.02
N ILE A 56 -20.42 -4.03 -1.18
CA ILE A 56 -19.75 -2.81 -1.62
C ILE A 56 -20.19 -2.45 -3.03
N HIS A 57 -20.33 -1.17 -3.33
CA HIS A 57 -20.57 -0.72 -4.70
C HIS A 57 -19.35 -1.03 -5.58
N LYS A 58 -19.58 -1.80 -6.64
CA LYS A 58 -18.51 -2.30 -7.53
C LYS A 58 -17.63 -1.17 -8.02
N ASP A 59 -18.26 -0.12 -8.54
CA ASP A 59 -17.57 0.98 -9.19
C ASP A 59 -16.82 1.87 -8.18
N VAL A 60 -17.30 1.96 -6.93
CA VAL A 60 -16.55 2.62 -5.84
C VAL A 60 -15.27 1.84 -5.54
N LEU A 61 -15.36 0.51 -5.44
CA LEU A 61 -14.21 -0.35 -5.19
C LEU A 61 -13.18 -0.22 -6.32
N CYS A 62 -13.63 -0.23 -7.58
CA CYS A 62 -12.78 -0.09 -8.76
C CYS A 62 -12.21 1.33 -8.94
N PHE A 63 -12.93 2.36 -8.48
CA PHE A 63 -12.45 3.74 -8.48
C PHE A 63 -11.20 3.89 -7.61
N TYR A 64 -11.20 3.27 -6.43
CA TYR A 64 -10.10 3.37 -5.49
C TYR A 64 -8.96 2.37 -5.71
N SER A 65 -9.26 1.22 -6.34
CA SER A 65 -8.32 0.12 -6.50
C SER A 65 -8.27 -0.40 -7.92
N ASP A 66 -7.08 -0.32 -8.52
CA ASP A 66 -6.84 -0.92 -9.83
C ASP A 66 -6.81 -2.45 -9.76
N TYR A 67 -6.48 -3.03 -8.60
CA TYR A 67 -6.60 -4.46 -8.37
C TYR A 67 -8.05 -4.92 -8.53
N PHE A 68 -8.99 -4.28 -7.83
CA PHE A 68 -10.40 -4.67 -7.91
C PHE A 68 -11.01 -4.33 -9.28
N ARG A 69 -10.53 -3.27 -9.94
CA ARG A 69 -10.89 -2.99 -11.34
C ARG A 69 -10.51 -4.17 -12.25
N GLY A 70 -9.25 -4.59 -12.23
CA GLY A 70 -8.77 -5.73 -13.01
C GLY A 70 -9.46 -7.05 -12.65
N ALA A 71 -9.70 -7.31 -11.36
CA ALA A 71 -10.41 -8.50 -10.90
C ALA A 71 -11.87 -8.55 -11.38
N SER A 72 -12.49 -7.38 -11.59
CA SER A 72 -13.91 -7.27 -11.91
C SER A 72 -14.25 -7.07 -13.39
N GLU A 73 -13.23 -6.76 -14.20
CA GLU A 73 -13.30 -6.63 -15.66
C GLU A 73 -12.73 -7.86 -16.39
N GLY A 74 -11.96 -8.71 -15.70
CA GLY A 74 -11.40 -9.92 -16.28
C GLY A 74 -12.44 -11.02 -16.56
N SER A 75 -12.10 -11.98 -17.42
CA SER A 75 -12.90 -13.17 -17.74
C SER A 75 -12.99 -14.21 -16.60
N PHE A 76 -12.70 -13.80 -15.38
CA PHE A 76 -12.62 -14.66 -14.20
C PHE A 76 -13.99 -14.76 -13.51
N LYS A 77 -14.21 -15.84 -12.74
CA LYS A 77 -15.52 -16.16 -12.10
C LYS A 77 -16.07 -15.00 -11.27
N GLU A 78 -15.20 -14.19 -10.71
CA GLU A 78 -15.47 -13.05 -9.85
C GLU A 78 -16.28 -11.95 -10.57
N ALA A 79 -16.04 -11.75 -11.87
CA ALA A 79 -16.79 -10.80 -12.70
C ALA A 79 -18.22 -11.29 -13.01
N VAL A 80 -18.43 -12.61 -13.00
CA VAL A 80 -19.73 -13.26 -13.31
C VAL A 80 -20.56 -13.48 -12.05
N ASP A 81 -19.96 -13.96 -10.97
CA ASP A 81 -20.64 -14.31 -9.73
C ASP A 81 -20.86 -13.09 -8.80
N GLY A 82 -20.20 -11.95 -9.09
CA GLY A 82 -20.27 -10.75 -8.25
C GLY A 82 -19.68 -10.95 -6.85
N LYS A 83 -18.84 -11.97 -6.68
CA LYS A 83 -18.21 -12.35 -5.41
C LYS A 83 -16.70 -12.34 -5.54
N ILE A 84 -16.04 -11.72 -4.57
CA ILE A 84 -14.57 -11.66 -4.47
C ILE A 84 -14.18 -12.31 -3.14
N TRP A 85 -13.28 -13.29 -3.17
CA TRP A 85 -12.82 -13.97 -1.96
C TRP A 85 -11.38 -13.57 -1.61
N LEU A 86 -11.21 -13.01 -0.42
CA LEU A 86 -9.95 -12.53 0.15
C LEU A 86 -9.56 -13.39 1.36
N GLU A 87 -9.15 -14.63 1.10
CA GLU A 87 -8.92 -15.67 2.13
C GLU A 87 -7.92 -15.28 3.22
N LYS A 88 -6.85 -14.58 2.86
CA LYS A 88 -5.71 -14.28 3.75
C LYS A 88 -5.79 -12.92 4.43
N GLU A 89 -6.82 -12.14 4.11
CA GLU A 89 -6.96 -10.79 4.65
C GLU A 89 -7.69 -10.80 5.99
N ASP A 90 -7.33 -9.85 6.84
CA ASP A 90 -7.99 -9.62 8.12
C ASP A 90 -9.29 -8.83 7.91
N PRO A 91 -10.47 -9.37 8.31
CA PRO A 91 -11.73 -8.66 8.23
C PRO A 91 -11.73 -7.31 8.96
N ALA A 92 -10.96 -7.15 10.04
CA ALA A 92 -10.90 -5.88 10.77
C ALA A 92 -10.19 -4.78 9.96
N ILE A 93 -9.14 -5.13 9.22
CA ILE A 93 -8.44 -4.19 8.33
C ILE A 93 -9.32 -3.87 7.13
N PHE A 94 -10.00 -4.88 6.58
CA PHE A 94 -10.93 -4.68 5.48
C PHE A 94 -12.14 -3.82 5.88
N ASP A 95 -12.65 -3.93 7.10
CA ASP A 95 -13.74 -3.10 7.61
C ASP A 95 -13.37 -1.61 7.63
N ILE A 96 -12.15 -1.29 8.08
CA ILE A 96 -11.62 0.08 8.04
C ILE A 96 -11.51 0.57 6.58
N PHE A 97 -11.02 -0.28 5.68
CA PHE A 97 -10.96 0.04 4.25
C PHE A 97 -12.36 0.27 3.67
N ASN A 98 -13.35 -0.56 4.01
CA ASN A 98 -14.73 -0.42 3.57
C ASN A 98 -15.32 0.92 4.05
N ALA A 99 -15.10 1.31 5.31
CA ALA A 99 -15.50 2.63 5.80
C ALA A 99 -14.83 3.76 5.00
N PHE A 100 -13.51 3.65 4.78
CA PHE A 100 -12.71 4.61 4.02
C PHE A 100 -13.24 4.86 2.61
N LEU A 101 -13.75 3.83 1.91
CA LEU A 101 -14.32 3.97 0.56
C LEU A 101 -15.44 5.01 0.49
N TYR A 102 -16.20 5.19 1.56
CA TYR A 102 -17.36 6.10 1.59
C TYR A 102 -17.11 7.39 2.35
N ASN A 103 -16.33 7.34 3.44
CA ASN A 103 -16.17 8.49 4.35
C ASN A 103 -14.78 9.13 4.31
N ARG A 104 -13.82 8.54 3.59
CA ARG A 104 -12.44 9.03 3.46
C ARG A 104 -11.66 9.10 4.78
N LYS A 105 -12.08 8.35 5.79
CA LYS A 105 -11.48 8.31 7.13
C LYS A 105 -11.03 6.90 7.46
N LEU A 106 -9.88 6.77 8.12
CA LEU A 106 -9.45 5.52 8.74
C LEU A 106 -10.19 5.41 10.07
N GLN A 107 -11.23 4.58 10.15
CA GLN A 107 -12.02 4.39 11.37
C GLN A 107 -12.22 2.91 11.64
N ASP A 108 -11.88 2.45 12.85
CA ASP A 108 -12.13 1.08 13.28
C ASP A 108 -13.52 0.87 13.88
N ALA A 109 -13.87 -0.38 14.15
CA ALA A 109 -15.13 -0.76 14.78
C ALA A 109 -15.33 -0.18 16.20
N LYS A 110 -14.27 0.30 16.84
CA LYS A 110 -14.32 0.97 18.17
C LYS A 110 -14.54 2.48 18.04
N GLY A 111 -14.59 3.01 16.81
CA GLY A 111 -14.73 4.43 16.53
C GLY A 111 -13.43 5.22 16.69
N LEU A 112 -12.28 4.56 16.82
CA LEU A 112 -10.97 5.22 16.79
C LEU A 112 -10.69 5.68 15.36
N VAL A 113 -10.17 6.90 15.21
CA VAL A 113 -9.97 7.53 13.89
C VAL A 113 -8.51 7.93 13.71
N GLY A 114 -7.97 7.65 12.52
CA GLY A 114 -6.66 8.14 12.07
C GLY A 114 -5.53 7.84 13.07
N PRO A 115 -4.84 8.84 13.64
CA PRO A 115 -3.71 8.65 14.56
C PRO A 115 -4.07 7.93 15.87
N SER A 116 -5.35 7.94 16.25
CA SER A 116 -5.84 7.23 17.45
C SER A 116 -5.86 5.71 17.25
N LEU A 117 -5.76 5.22 16.01
CA LEU A 117 -5.59 3.79 15.72
C LEU A 117 -4.24 3.29 16.26
N SER A 118 -4.13 1.97 16.45
CA SER A 118 -2.87 1.37 16.88
C SER A 118 -1.81 1.44 15.76
N PHE A 119 -0.52 1.51 16.12
CA PHE A 119 0.57 1.46 15.13
C PHE A 119 0.47 0.23 14.23
N ARG A 120 0.13 -0.93 14.82
CA ARG A 120 -0.06 -2.17 14.08
C ARG A 120 -1.18 -2.03 13.04
N THR A 121 -2.34 -1.52 13.43
CA THR A 121 -3.48 -1.29 12.52
C THR A 121 -3.10 -0.38 11.36
N LEU A 122 -2.38 0.71 11.63
CA LEU A 122 -1.93 1.63 10.60
C LEU A 122 -0.91 0.98 9.65
N VAL A 123 0.05 0.20 10.17
CA VAL A 123 1.00 -0.55 9.33
C VAL A 123 0.27 -1.57 8.46
N ASP A 124 -0.67 -2.33 9.04
CA ASP A 124 -1.45 -3.33 8.32
C ASP A 124 -2.32 -2.69 7.22
N LEU A 125 -2.90 -1.51 7.48
CA LEU A 125 -3.63 -0.72 6.47
C LEU A 125 -2.75 -0.24 5.33
N TRP A 126 -1.52 0.19 5.63
CA TRP A 126 -0.58 0.63 4.60
C TRP A 126 -0.18 -0.54 3.70
N ILE A 127 0.13 -1.70 4.28
CA ILE A 127 0.44 -2.94 3.55
C ILE A 127 -0.77 -3.39 2.71
N PHE A 128 -1.97 -3.32 3.27
CA PHE A 128 -3.21 -3.61 2.56
C PHE A 128 -3.36 -2.68 1.33
N GLY A 129 -3.13 -1.38 1.51
CA GLY A 129 -3.17 -0.40 0.43
C GLY A 129 -2.17 -0.70 -0.68
N ASP A 130 -0.95 -1.12 -0.35
CA ASP A 130 0.05 -1.55 -1.33
C ASP A 130 -0.43 -2.77 -2.13
N LYS A 131 -0.89 -3.79 -1.41
CA LYS A 131 -1.33 -5.07 -1.97
C LYS A 131 -2.49 -4.93 -2.94
N PHE A 132 -3.49 -4.11 -2.59
CA PHE A 132 -4.69 -3.90 -3.39
C PHE A 132 -4.60 -2.64 -4.26
N VAL A 133 -3.41 -2.04 -4.41
CA VAL A 133 -3.17 -0.89 -5.27
C VAL A 133 -4.14 0.25 -4.97
N VAL A 134 -4.12 0.74 -3.72
CA VAL A 134 -4.91 1.87 -3.22
C VAL A 134 -4.00 3.00 -2.72
N PRO A 135 -3.31 3.74 -3.61
CA PRO A 135 -2.38 4.82 -3.26
C PRO A 135 -2.93 5.83 -2.24
N LEU A 136 -4.20 6.19 -2.37
CA LEU A 136 -4.83 7.18 -1.50
C LEU A 136 -5.02 6.69 -0.06
N LEU A 137 -5.24 5.39 0.12
CA LEU A 137 -5.27 4.77 1.43
C LEU A 137 -3.87 4.82 2.05
N GLN A 138 -2.83 4.48 1.28
CA GLN A 138 -1.44 4.54 1.74
C GLN A 138 -1.05 5.95 2.18
N ASN A 139 -1.40 6.98 1.41
CA ASN A 139 -1.11 8.38 1.74
C ASN A 139 -1.73 8.80 3.09
N ILE A 140 -3.04 8.58 3.26
CA ILE A 140 -3.73 8.95 4.51
C ILE A 140 -3.20 8.12 5.70
N THR A 141 -2.81 6.88 5.45
CA THR A 141 -2.26 5.99 6.48
C THR A 141 -0.86 6.41 6.91
N ILE A 142 0.02 6.80 5.97
CA ILE A 142 1.37 7.28 6.32
C ILE A 142 1.31 8.62 7.05
N ASP A 143 0.40 9.52 6.66
CA ASP A 143 0.16 10.78 7.38
C ASP A 143 -0.32 10.50 8.81
N SER A 144 -1.24 9.55 8.99
CA SER A 144 -1.73 9.13 10.32
C SER A 144 -0.63 8.50 11.17
N LEU A 145 0.28 7.72 10.57
CA LEU A 145 1.44 7.14 11.25
C LEU A 145 2.43 8.21 11.73
N GLN A 146 2.75 9.17 10.87
CA GLN A 146 3.64 10.28 11.21
C GLN A 146 3.05 11.11 12.35
N GLN A 147 1.78 11.51 12.22
CA GLN A 147 1.08 12.26 13.27
C GLN A 147 1.05 11.49 14.60
N LYS A 148 0.82 10.17 14.57
CA LYS A 148 0.86 9.33 15.77
C LYS A 148 2.26 9.31 16.40
N SER A 149 3.30 9.19 15.58
CA SER A 149 4.69 9.20 16.03
C SER A 149 5.06 10.54 16.69
N ASP A 150 4.59 11.65 16.14
CA ASP A 150 4.79 12.99 16.69
C ASP A 150 4.03 13.19 18.00
N GLN A 151 2.79 12.68 18.09
CA GLN A 151 1.92 12.79 19.27
C GLN A 151 2.34 11.91 20.43
N GLU A 152 2.83 10.69 20.17
CA GLU A 152 3.26 9.76 21.23
C GLU A 152 4.69 10.00 21.69
N ILE A 153 5.37 11.02 21.15
CA ILE A 153 6.67 11.50 21.64
C ILE A 153 7.66 10.34 21.79
N PHE A 154 8.00 9.67 20.69
CA PHE A 154 9.27 8.94 20.64
C PHE A 154 10.41 9.95 20.40
N ILE A 155 10.70 10.75 21.43
CA ILE A 155 11.90 11.61 21.47
C ILE A 155 13.11 10.70 21.73
N PRO A 156 14.16 10.72 20.89
CA PRO A 156 15.40 10.06 21.23
C PRO A 156 15.92 10.58 22.58
N CYS A 157 16.05 9.70 23.58
CA CYS A 157 16.41 10.08 24.95
C CYS A 157 17.73 10.88 24.98
N LYS A 158 17.99 11.67 26.04
CA LYS A 158 19.28 12.37 26.27
C LYS A 158 20.52 11.51 26.00
N THR A 159 20.43 10.21 26.19
CA THR A 159 21.46 9.21 25.89
C THR A 159 21.77 9.09 24.40
N GLN A 160 20.80 9.23 23.50
CA GLN A 160 21.00 9.21 22.04
C GLN A 160 21.58 10.53 21.52
N ILE A 161 21.17 11.69 22.06
CA ILE A 161 21.80 12.98 21.75
C ILE A 161 23.27 13.00 22.22
N ARG A 162 23.55 12.47 23.41
CA ARG A 162 24.93 12.32 23.91
C ARG A 162 25.76 11.39 23.02
N LYS A 163 25.16 10.29 22.54
CA LYS A 163 25.82 9.38 21.60
C LYS A 163 26.14 10.05 20.26
N ILE A 164 25.27 10.92 19.76
CA ILE A 164 25.54 11.71 18.55
C ILE A 164 26.71 12.68 18.81
N TYR A 165 26.66 13.41 19.93
CA TYR A 165 27.70 14.37 20.31
C TYR A 165 29.08 13.73 20.48
N ASP A 166 29.14 12.59 21.19
CA ASP A 166 30.36 11.81 21.43
C ASP A 166 30.94 11.23 20.12
N ASN A 167 30.11 10.99 19.10
CA ASN A 167 30.57 10.48 17.79
C ASN A 167 30.89 11.59 16.77
N THR A 168 30.37 12.81 16.93
CA THR A 168 30.71 13.95 16.05
C THR A 168 31.99 14.70 16.45
N LEU A 169 32.52 14.50 17.67
CA LEU A 169 33.76 15.16 18.09
C LEU A 169 35.04 14.58 17.48
N HIS A 170 35.05 13.33 17.00
CA HIS A 170 36.25 12.73 16.41
C HIS A 170 36.60 13.22 15.00
N GLY A 171 35.77 14.09 14.40
CA GLY A 171 36.01 14.63 13.05
C GLY A 171 36.06 16.15 12.94
N SER A 172 35.83 16.91 14.02
CA SER A 172 35.89 18.38 13.98
C SER A 172 37.27 18.88 14.38
N THR A 173 38.26 18.65 13.52
CA THR A 173 39.39 19.58 13.40
C THR A 173 38.86 20.90 12.87
N ALA A 174 38.34 21.72 13.76
CA ALA A 174 38.24 23.17 13.58
C ALA A 174 39.15 23.85 14.61
N GLN A 175 40.36 23.30 14.74
CA GLN A 175 41.56 24.07 15.03
C GLN A 175 42.03 24.53 13.65
N ASP A 176 41.67 25.75 13.26
CA ASP A 176 42.41 26.60 12.30
C ASP A 176 41.52 27.77 11.84
N HIS A 177 41.46 28.81 12.68
CA HIS A 177 41.51 30.18 12.16
C HIS A 177 42.07 31.15 13.22
N ASP A 178 43.23 30.81 13.79
CA ASP A 178 44.19 31.81 14.27
C ASP A 178 45.16 32.12 13.12
N ARG A 179 44.75 33.00 12.21
CA ARG A 179 45.63 33.84 11.36
C ARG A 179 44.77 34.71 10.44
N TYR A 180 44.58 35.97 10.82
CA TYR A 180 45.08 37.13 10.08
C TYR A 180 44.80 38.42 10.89
N ASP A 181 45.84 39.25 10.96
CA ASP A 181 46.12 40.38 11.84
C ASP A 181 45.19 41.60 11.78
N GLY A 182 45.27 42.43 12.83
CA GLY A 182 45.49 43.88 12.65
C GLY A 182 44.48 44.83 13.28
N PHE A 183 44.66 45.19 14.56
CA PHE A 183 44.90 46.55 15.11
C PHE A 183 45.13 46.48 16.62
#